data_AF-A0A958Q6F7-F1
#
_entry.id   AF-A0A958Q6F7-F1
#
_cell.length_a   1.000
_cell.length_b   1.000
_cell.length_c   1.000
_cell.angle_alpha   90.00
_cell.angle_beta   90.00
_cell.angle_gamma   90.00
#
_symmetry.space_group_name_H-M   'P 1'
#
loop_
_entity.id
_entity.type
_entity.pdbx_description
1 polymer ?
#
loop_
_entity_poly.entity_id
_entity_poly.type
_entity_poly.pdbx_seq_one_letter_code
_entity_poly.pdbx_strand_id
1 'polypeptide(L)'
;MPIEIKMPQLSDTMDSGKIIAWNKQEGDAIERGEVLAEVETDKANLEIESFHKGVLLKIVTGANDTANVGEVIAYIGEAGEAIGDSPAPAPESSSAAPAPTPAPAAIEETSTPRPAAPSHSISSTNGSSSGRVKASPLAKQLAAQKNIPLHTVTGSGPQGRIVKRDIEQFGSSGASQVTTSPKPATTPRPAARPQSTPPAMSASPSSVPFSKMRDTIARRMQESVRQAPHFYVTTSIRMDEVIQLRKRLKLRPEFERLSINHFIIKATAYGITQEPRVNFAVRNDTETFNPGEINIGMITALEDGLLIPV
;
A
#
# COMPACT_ATOMS: atom_id res chain seq x y z
N MET A 1 -27.45 -8.52 33.12
CA MET A 1 -26.22 -8.92 32.42
C MET A 1 -25.86 -7.75 31.53
N PRO A 2 -24.62 -7.24 31.60
CA PRO A 2 -24.19 -6.14 30.75
C PRO A 2 -24.29 -6.53 29.27
N ILE A 3 -24.89 -5.64 28.47
CA ILE A 3 -25.02 -5.74 27.02
C ILE A 3 -23.72 -5.23 26.40
N GLU A 4 -23.05 -6.09 25.65
CA GLU A 4 -21.86 -5.72 24.89
C GLU A 4 -22.25 -4.88 23.67
N ILE A 5 -21.79 -3.64 23.59
CA ILE A 5 -21.80 -2.91 22.32
C ILE A 5 -20.59 -3.36 21.51
N LYS A 6 -20.83 -3.91 20.32
CA LYS A 6 -19.78 -4.26 19.37
C LYS A 6 -19.71 -3.20 18.28
N MET A 7 -18.52 -2.92 17.76
CA MET A 7 -18.31 -2.02 16.63
C MET A 7 -19.18 -2.49 15.44
N PRO A 8 -20.20 -1.72 15.03
CA PRO A 8 -21.08 -2.12 13.94
C PRO A 8 -20.36 -1.98 12.59
N GLN A 9 -20.78 -2.77 11.61
CA GLN A 9 -20.30 -2.61 10.24
C GLN A 9 -20.97 -1.39 9.61
N LEU A 10 -20.30 -0.24 9.68
CA LEU A 10 -20.80 1.04 9.14
C LEU A 10 -20.55 1.20 7.62
N SER A 11 -19.82 0.26 6.99
CA SER A 11 -19.73 0.18 5.53
C SER A 11 -19.44 -1.23 5.02
N ASP A 12 -19.89 -1.54 3.80
CA ASP A 12 -19.72 -2.84 3.12
C ASP A 12 -18.25 -3.29 2.96
N THR A 13 -17.29 -2.35 3.11
CA THR A 13 -15.84 -2.57 2.97
C THR A 13 -15.06 -2.30 4.26
N MET A 14 -15.74 -2.16 5.39
CA MET A 14 -15.15 -1.78 6.67
C MET A 14 -14.70 -3.00 7.48
N ASP A 15 -13.40 -3.10 7.75
CA ASP A 15 -12.83 -4.09 8.70
C ASP A 15 -12.58 -3.49 10.10
N SER A 16 -12.39 -2.16 10.20
CA SER A 16 -12.15 -1.45 11.48
C SER A 16 -12.57 0.02 11.41
N GLY A 17 -12.89 0.62 12.57
CA GLY A 17 -13.29 2.04 12.73
C GLY A 17 -12.42 2.76 13.74
N LYS A 18 -12.26 4.08 13.62
CA LYS A 18 -11.61 4.90 14.67
C LYS A 18 -12.68 5.63 15.45
N ILE A 19 -12.68 5.56 16.77
CA ILE A 19 -13.58 6.42 17.57
C ILE A 19 -12.95 7.81 17.62
N ILE A 20 -13.60 8.82 17.04
CA ILE A 20 -13.10 10.21 17.05
C ILE A 20 -13.38 10.83 18.42
N ALA A 21 -14.64 10.76 18.85
CA ALA A 21 -15.14 11.29 20.10
C ALA A 21 -16.22 10.39 20.68
N TRP A 22 -16.27 10.32 22.01
CA TRP A 22 -17.41 9.76 22.75
C TRP A 22 -18.33 10.90 23.19
N ASN A 23 -19.61 10.81 22.84
CA ASN A 23 -20.64 11.78 23.23
C ASN A 23 -21.24 11.46 24.62
N LYS A 24 -21.01 10.23 25.11
CA LYS A 24 -21.43 9.73 26.42
C LYS A 24 -20.22 9.31 27.25
N GLN A 25 -20.31 9.48 28.57
CA GLN A 25 -19.26 9.09 29.52
C GLN A 25 -19.67 7.85 30.33
N GLU A 26 -18.71 7.21 30.99
CA GLU A 26 -18.98 6.13 31.93
C GLU A 26 -19.88 6.63 33.07
N GLY A 27 -20.95 5.90 33.35
CA GLY A 27 -22.02 6.28 34.29
C GLY A 27 -23.19 7.06 33.67
N ASP A 28 -23.12 7.45 32.40
CA ASP A 28 -24.17 8.27 31.77
C ASP A 28 -25.34 7.43 31.23
N ALA A 29 -26.55 8.00 31.28
CA ALA A 29 -27.79 7.34 30.85
C ALA A 29 -27.94 7.42 29.33
N ILE A 30 -28.41 6.31 28.73
CA ILE A 30 -28.54 6.12 27.29
C ILE A 30 -29.97 5.67 26.96
N GLU A 31 -30.59 6.35 26.01
CA GLU A 31 -31.83 5.89 25.37
C GLU A 31 -31.59 5.20 24.02
N ARG A 32 -32.59 4.45 23.54
CA ARG A 32 -32.52 3.76 22.24
C ARG A 32 -32.62 4.79 21.11
N GLY A 33 -31.65 4.79 20.20
CA GLY A 33 -31.48 5.79 19.13
C GLY A 33 -30.61 6.99 19.54
N GLU A 34 -29.99 6.98 20.72
CA GLU A 34 -29.10 8.05 21.17
C GLU A 34 -27.66 7.82 20.68
N VAL A 35 -27.00 8.88 20.20
CA VAL A 35 -25.62 8.82 19.68
C VAL A 35 -24.62 8.67 20.82
N LEU A 36 -23.82 7.61 20.74
CA LEU A 36 -22.81 7.25 21.73
C LEU A 36 -21.42 7.80 21.37
N ALA A 37 -21.04 7.68 20.11
CA ALA A 37 -19.71 8.04 19.61
C ALA A 37 -19.73 8.33 18.11
N GLU A 38 -18.80 9.18 17.66
CA GLU A 38 -18.56 9.44 16.24
C GLU A 38 -17.37 8.59 15.76
N VAL A 39 -17.53 7.89 14.63
CA VAL A 39 -16.51 6.97 14.09
C VAL A 39 -16.01 7.40 12.71
N GLU A 40 -14.69 7.55 12.57
CA GLU A 40 -13.99 7.72 11.30
C GLU A 40 -13.93 6.34 10.59
N THR A 41 -14.56 6.24 9.43
CA THR A 41 -14.50 5.05 8.55
C THR A 41 -13.61 5.31 7.31
N ASP A 42 -13.59 4.36 6.37
CA ASP A 42 -12.89 4.50 5.09
C ASP A 42 -13.58 5.50 4.12
N LYS A 43 -14.87 5.80 4.33
CA LYS A 43 -15.69 6.61 3.41
C LYS A 43 -16.29 7.88 4.01
N ALA A 44 -16.60 7.89 5.31
CA ALA A 44 -17.23 9.01 6.00
C ALA A 44 -17.01 8.95 7.52
N ASN A 45 -17.27 10.06 8.21
CA ASN A 45 -17.58 10.02 9.63
C ASN A 45 -19.04 9.56 9.78
N LEU A 46 -19.30 8.63 10.68
CA LEU A 46 -20.64 8.07 10.93
C LEU A 46 -20.86 7.92 12.44
N GLU A 47 -22.06 8.27 12.91
CA GLU A 47 -22.44 8.13 14.31
C GLU A 47 -22.80 6.68 14.67
N ILE A 48 -22.34 6.19 15.83
CA ILE A 48 -22.87 4.98 16.46
C ILE A 48 -24.03 5.37 17.37
N GLU A 49 -25.23 4.93 17.02
CA GLU A 49 -26.41 5.00 17.89
C GLU A 49 -26.53 3.77 18.81
N SER A 50 -27.15 3.95 19.98
CA SER A 50 -27.47 2.83 20.87
C SER A 50 -28.75 2.10 20.46
N PHE A 51 -28.67 0.79 20.23
CA PHE A 51 -29.85 -0.06 20.05
C PHE A 51 -30.56 -0.41 21.36
N HIS A 52 -29.94 -0.11 22.52
CA HIS A 52 -30.40 -0.52 23.84
C HIS A 52 -30.51 0.66 24.81
N LYS A 53 -31.47 0.60 25.74
CA LYS A 53 -31.62 1.55 26.84
C LYS A 53 -30.86 1.04 28.07
N GLY A 54 -30.13 1.91 28.76
CA GLY A 54 -29.39 1.57 29.98
C GLY A 54 -28.43 2.67 30.40
N VAL A 55 -27.40 2.31 31.17
CA VAL A 55 -26.29 3.18 31.59
C VAL A 55 -25.00 2.67 30.96
N LEU A 56 -24.13 3.56 30.47
CA LEU A 56 -22.81 3.20 29.96
C LEU A 56 -21.92 2.76 31.13
N LEU A 57 -21.68 1.47 31.30
CA LEU A 57 -20.94 0.97 32.47
C LEU A 57 -19.43 1.16 32.34
N LYS A 58 -18.88 0.94 31.14
CA LYS A 58 -17.45 1.09 30.85
C LYS A 58 -17.20 1.21 29.35
N ILE A 59 -16.22 2.04 28.98
CA ILE A 59 -15.67 2.17 27.64
C ILE A 59 -14.41 1.29 27.55
N VAL A 60 -14.36 0.40 26.55
CA VAL A 60 -13.19 -0.47 26.30
C VAL A 60 -12.24 0.20 25.30
N THR A 61 -12.80 0.81 24.24
CA THR A 61 -12.04 1.49 23.19
C THR A 61 -12.11 3.01 23.41
N GLY A 62 -10.97 3.63 23.72
CA GLY A 62 -10.91 5.06 24.05
C GLY A 62 -11.21 6.00 22.88
N ALA A 63 -11.42 7.28 23.18
CA ALA A 63 -11.43 8.32 22.13
C ALA A 63 -10.06 8.39 21.44
N ASN A 64 -10.06 8.57 20.13
CA ASN A 64 -8.96 8.39 19.18
C ASN A 64 -8.42 6.97 18.96
N ASP A 65 -8.99 5.95 19.61
CA ASP A 65 -8.54 4.56 19.46
C ASP A 65 -9.25 3.81 18.30
N THR A 66 -8.74 2.62 17.94
CA THR A 66 -9.22 1.80 16.82
C THR A 66 -9.76 0.46 17.30
N ALA A 67 -10.99 0.13 16.90
CA ALA A 67 -11.59 -1.19 17.11
C ALA A 67 -11.97 -1.82 15.76
N ASN A 68 -11.86 -3.14 15.68
CA ASN A 68 -12.26 -3.94 14.52
C ASN A 68 -13.78 -4.16 14.51
N VAL A 69 -14.37 -4.42 13.35
CA VAL A 69 -15.81 -4.73 13.25
C VAL A 69 -16.12 -6.00 14.05
N GLY A 70 -17.12 -5.94 14.93
CA GLY A 70 -17.48 -7.00 15.86
C GLY A 70 -16.71 -7.00 17.20
N GLU A 71 -15.70 -6.14 17.38
CA GLU A 71 -14.98 -5.98 18.64
C GLU A 71 -15.81 -5.19 19.67
N VAL A 72 -15.71 -5.53 20.96
CA VAL A 72 -16.49 -4.89 22.04
C VAL A 72 -15.92 -3.51 22.36
N ILE A 73 -16.69 -2.45 22.10
CA ILE A 73 -16.27 -1.06 22.30
C ILE A 73 -16.70 -0.50 23.66
N ALA A 74 -17.83 -0.96 24.20
CA ALA A 74 -18.34 -0.55 25.51
C ALA A 74 -19.38 -1.55 26.05
N TYR A 75 -19.73 -1.42 27.33
CA TYR A 75 -20.78 -2.20 28.01
C TYR A 75 -21.92 -1.27 28.46
N ILE A 76 -23.18 -1.65 28.20
CA ILE A 76 -24.39 -0.99 28.74
C ILE A 76 -25.06 -1.94 29.74
N GLY A 77 -25.55 -1.43 30.88
CA GLY A 77 -26.36 -2.23 31.80
C GLY A 77 -27.22 -1.38 32.74
N GLU A 78 -27.70 -1.98 33.82
CA GLU A 78 -28.40 -1.22 34.87
C GLU A 78 -27.40 -0.56 35.84
N ALA A 79 -27.82 0.54 36.46
CA ALA A 79 -26.97 1.33 37.36
C ALA A 79 -26.49 0.52 38.56
N GLY A 80 -25.21 0.13 38.55
CA GLY A 80 -24.59 -0.67 39.61
C GLY A 80 -24.37 -2.15 39.28
N GLU A 81 -24.68 -2.61 38.05
CA GLU A 81 -24.31 -3.98 37.64
C GLU A 81 -22.80 -4.07 37.37
N ALA A 82 -22.10 -4.89 38.15
CA ALA A 82 -20.65 -5.05 38.03
C ALA A 82 -20.27 -5.79 36.74
N ILE A 83 -19.40 -5.19 35.93
CA ILE A 83 -18.78 -5.86 34.79
C ILE A 83 -17.85 -6.94 35.34
N GLY A 84 -18.13 -8.20 34.99
CA GLY A 84 -17.26 -9.33 35.30
C GLY A 84 -15.86 -9.08 34.73
N ASP A 85 -14.84 -9.32 35.57
CA ASP A 85 -13.46 -8.98 35.23
C ASP A 85 -12.94 -9.76 34.00
N SER A 86 -11.88 -9.22 33.41
CA SER A 86 -11.20 -9.72 32.22
C SER A 86 -10.76 -11.19 32.35
N PRO A 87 -10.42 -11.83 31.21
CA PRO A 87 -8.99 -12.11 31.09
C PRO A 87 -8.38 -11.71 29.74
N ALA A 88 -7.30 -10.93 29.83
CA ALA A 88 -6.29 -10.76 28.80
C ALA A 88 -5.46 -12.08 28.62
N PRO A 89 -4.69 -12.24 27.53
CA PRO A 89 -4.33 -13.57 27.01
C PRO A 89 -3.01 -14.18 27.52
N ALA A 90 -2.85 -15.48 27.20
CA ALA A 90 -1.63 -16.33 27.19
C ALA A 90 -1.19 -16.99 28.53
N PRO A 91 -0.42 -18.12 28.52
CA PRO A 91 -0.29 -19.20 27.51
C PRO A 91 -0.29 -20.65 28.10
N GLU A 92 -0.01 -21.64 27.23
CA GLU A 92 0.51 -23.01 27.49
C GLU A 92 -0.39 -24.19 27.95
N SER A 93 -0.54 -25.14 27.02
CA SER A 93 -0.13 -26.56 27.13
C SER A 93 -0.78 -27.55 28.13
N SER A 94 -1.49 -28.54 27.56
CA SER A 94 -1.13 -30.00 27.58
C SER A 94 -2.25 -30.99 27.94
N SER A 95 -2.48 -31.93 27.00
CA SER A 95 -2.88 -33.34 27.20
C SER A 95 -4.18 -33.72 27.95
N ALA A 96 -5.16 -34.26 27.22
CA ALA A 96 -5.41 -35.72 27.21
C ALA A 96 -6.48 -36.16 26.18
N ALA A 97 -6.17 -37.22 25.43
CA ALA A 97 -7.12 -38.14 24.76
C ALA A 97 -7.09 -39.50 25.54
N PRO A 98 -7.85 -40.59 25.22
CA PRO A 98 -8.63 -40.85 23.99
C PRO A 98 -9.94 -41.71 24.10
N ALA A 99 -10.65 -41.85 22.95
CA ALA A 99 -11.33 -43.08 22.43
C ALA A 99 -12.58 -43.71 23.14
N PRO A 100 -13.35 -44.65 22.49
CA PRO A 100 -13.72 -44.80 21.06
C PRO A 100 -15.20 -45.21 20.72
N THR A 101 -15.51 -45.18 19.41
CA THR A 101 -16.52 -45.86 18.51
C THR A 101 -17.64 -46.81 19.02
N PRO A 102 -18.75 -47.02 18.25
CA PRO A 102 -18.76 -47.85 17.02
C PRO A 102 -19.56 -47.35 15.79
N ALA A 103 -19.28 -47.94 14.62
CA ALA A 103 -19.96 -47.81 13.31
C ALA A 103 -21.01 -48.95 13.11
N PRO A 104 -21.54 -49.38 11.91
CA PRO A 104 -21.06 -49.29 10.51
C PRO A 104 -22.20 -48.91 9.50
N ALA A 105 -22.25 -49.13 8.16
CA ALA A 105 -21.31 -49.56 7.09
C ALA A 105 -21.87 -49.21 5.67
N ALA A 106 -20.96 -48.88 4.71
CA ALA A 106 -20.96 -49.20 3.25
C ALA A 106 -22.16 -48.74 2.33
N ILE A 107 -22.04 -48.61 0.99
CA ILE A 107 -21.13 -49.18 -0.03
C ILE A 107 -20.75 -48.14 -1.13
N GLU A 108 -19.43 -48.05 -1.40
CA GLU A 108 -18.62 -47.89 -2.65
C GLU A 108 -19.17 -47.39 -4.01
N GLU A 109 -18.35 -46.62 -4.75
CA GLU A 109 -17.76 -47.03 -6.07
C GLU A 109 -16.56 -46.13 -6.56
N THR A 110 -15.37 -46.73 -6.54
CA THR A 110 -14.21 -46.69 -7.49
C THR A 110 -13.95 -45.54 -8.51
N SER A 111 -12.66 -45.13 -8.61
CA SER A 111 -12.03 -44.64 -9.86
C SER A 111 -10.52 -44.95 -9.96
N THR A 112 -10.00 -45.08 -11.18
CA THR A 112 -8.64 -45.55 -11.54
C THR A 112 -7.69 -44.42 -12.00
N PRO A 113 -6.35 -44.62 -12.01
CA PRO A 113 -5.45 -43.73 -12.78
C PRO A 113 -4.31 -44.42 -13.58
N ARG A 114 -4.04 -43.92 -14.81
CA ARG A 114 -2.81 -44.08 -15.65
C ARG A 114 -2.93 -43.26 -16.96
N PRO A 115 -1.86 -42.98 -17.75
CA PRO A 115 -0.48 -42.57 -17.41
C PRO A 115 0.17 -41.49 -18.35
N ALA A 116 1.33 -40.93 -17.94
CA ALA A 116 2.37 -40.25 -18.78
C ALA A 116 1.98 -38.90 -19.48
N ALA A 117 2.87 -38.00 -19.94
CA ALA A 117 4.35 -37.99 -20.10
C ALA A 117 4.93 -36.54 -19.96
N PRO A 118 6.27 -36.28 -20.03
CA PRO A 118 6.91 -35.05 -19.55
C PRO A 118 7.20 -33.97 -20.62
N SER A 119 7.70 -32.79 -20.21
CA SER A 119 8.39 -31.83 -21.08
C SER A 119 9.47 -31.03 -20.32
N HIS A 120 10.64 -30.87 -20.96
CA HIS A 120 11.83 -30.23 -20.38
C HIS A 120 11.78 -28.70 -20.51
N SER A 121 12.35 -28.01 -19.51
CA SER A 121 12.58 -26.56 -19.54
C SER A 121 13.90 -26.21 -20.24
N ILE A 122 13.86 -25.18 -21.10
CA ILE A 122 15.04 -24.57 -21.72
C ILE A 122 15.13 -23.13 -21.24
N SER A 123 16.09 -22.84 -20.33
CA SER A 123 16.36 -21.46 -19.93
C SER A 123 17.16 -20.73 -21.00
N SER A 124 16.70 -19.56 -21.42
CA SER A 124 17.47 -18.59 -22.20
C SER A 124 17.38 -17.21 -21.55
N THR A 125 18.48 -16.45 -21.61
CA THR A 125 18.78 -15.36 -20.68
C THR A 125 18.92 -14.03 -21.41
N ASN A 126 18.23 -12.98 -20.93
CA ASN A 126 18.70 -11.58 -20.78
C ASN A 126 17.49 -10.64 -20.57
N GLY A 127 17.60 -9.51 -19.87
CA GLY A 127 18.78 -8.93 -19.24
C GLY A 127 18.41 -7.84 -18.23
N SER A 128 19.38 -7.43 -17.40
CA SER A 128 19.20 -6.48 -16.30
C SER A 128 20.11 -5.25 -16.46
N SER A 129 19.58 -4.06 -16.21
CA SER A 129 20.31 -2.79 -16.19
C SER A 129 20.73 -2.39 -14.77
N SER A 130 21.70 -3.13 -14.23
CA SER A 130 22.57 -2.63 -13.15
C SER A 130 24.02 -3.02 -13.45
N GLY A 131 24.98 -2.19 -13.03
CA GLY A 131 26.36 -2.15 -13.53
C GLY A 131 27.13 -3.47 -13.41
N ARG A 132 27.02 -4.33 -14.43
CA ARG A 132 27.69 -5.64 -14.46
C ARG A 132 29.19 -5.49 -14.73
N VAL A 133 29.99 -5.42 -13.65
CA VAL A 133 31.45 -5.36 -13.71
C VAL A 133 32.01 -6.50 -14.56
N LYS A 134 32.72 -6.14 -15.65
CA LYS A 134 33.33 -7.07 -16.59
C LYS A 134 34.63 -7.62 -15.99
N ALA A 135 34.55 -8.72 -15.25
CA ALA A 135 35.73 -9.43 -14.72
C ALA A 135 35.89 -10.81 -15.34
N SER A 136 37.13 -11.21 -15.61
CA SER A 136 37.46 -12.58 -16.07
C SER A 136 37.17 -13.64 -14.98
N PRO A 137 36.89 -14.92 -15.34
CA PRO A 137 36.52 -15.94 -14.34
C PRO A 137 37.58 -16.14 -13.25
N LEU A 138 38.85 -16.25 -13.63
CA LEU A 138 39.98 -16.37 -12.69
C LEU A 138 40.15 -15.13 -11.81
N ALA A 139 39.89 -13.93 -12.34
CA ALA A 139 39.91 -12.71 -11.54
C ALA A 139 38.80 -12.73 -10.46
N LYS A 140 37.58 -13.16 -10.79
CA LYS A 140 36.50 -13.28 -9.79
C LYS A 140 36.85 -14.23 -8.66
N GLN A 141 37.47 -15.36 -8.97
CA GLN A 141 37.89 -16.36 -7.98
C GLN A 141 38.99 -15.82 -7.04
N LEU A 142 39.99 -15.11 -7.59
CA LEU A 142 41.05 -14.48 -6.79
C LEU A 142 40.55 -13.31 -5.94
N ALA A 143 39.63 -12.48 -6.47
CA ALA A 143 38.99 -11.41 -5.71
C ALA A 143 38.21 -11.95 -4.51
N ALA A 144 37.45 -13.04 -4.69
CA ALA A 144 36.76 -13.71 -3.60
C ALA A 144 37.72 -14.30 -2.56
N GLN A 145 38.80 -14.96 -2.98
CA GLN A 145 39.80 -15.52 -2.07
C GLN A 145 40.56 -14.45 -1.26
N LYS A 146 40.72 -13.24 -1.82
CA LYS A 146 41.41 -12.11 -1.17
C LYS A 146 40.45 -11.08 -0.53
N ASN A 147 39.14 -11.32 -0.55
CA ASN A 147 38.10 -10.38 -0.11
C ASN A 147 38.22 -8.97 -0.74
N ILE A 148 38.64 -8.89 -2.01
CA ILE A 148 38.78 -7.61 -2.74
C ILE A 148 37.48 -7.31 -3.50
N PRO A 149 36.80 -6.19 -3.22
CA PRO A 149 35.56 -5.83 -3.91
C PRO A 149 35.83 -5.40 -5.36
N LEU A 150 35.33 -6.18 -6.33
CA LEU A 150 35.57 -5.97 -7.77
C LEU A 150 35.15 -4.59 -8.33
N HIS A 151 34.38 -3.77 -7.59
CA HIS A 151 34.02 -2.42 -8.00
C HIS A 151 35.11 -1.37 -7.72
N THR A 152 36.10 -1.67 -6.86
CA THR A 152 37.23 -0.76 -6.56
C THR A 152 38.46 -1.02 -7.45
N VAL A 153 38.47 -2.12 -8.20
CA VAL A 153 39.59 -2.54 -9.04
C VAL A 153 39.37 -2.10 -10.48
N THR A 154 40.21 -1.19 -10.98
CA THR A 154 40.21 -0.78 -12.38
C THR A 154 40.78 -1.89 -13.27
N GLY A 155 40.01 -2.35 -14.25
CA GLY A 155 40.40 -3.48 -15.11
C GLY A 155 41.28 -3.09 -16.29
N SER A 156 42.47 -3.69 -16.40
CA SER A 156 43.45 -3.38 -17.45
C SER A 156 43.31 -4.23 -18.74
N GLY A 157 42.35 -5.16 -18.78
CA GLY A 157 42.11 -6.03 -19.95
C GLY A 157 41.24 -5.40 -21.04
N PRO A 158 41.13 -6.03 -22.23
CA PRO A 158 40.36 -5.51 -23.36
C PRO A 158 38.91 -5.17 -22.98
N GLN A 159 38.46 -3.98 -23.38
CA GLN A 159 37.17 -3.36 -23.00
C GLN A 159 36.99 -3.13 -21.48
N GLY A 160 38.07 -2.78 -20.75
CA GLY A 160 38.03 -2.46 -19.32
C GLY A 160 37.80 -3.68 -18.43
N ARG A 161 38.30 -4.85 -18.85
CA ARG A 161 38.04 -6.12 -18.17
C ARG A 161 39.05 -6.36 -17.05
N ILE A 162 38.57 -6.67 -15.84
CA ILE A 162 39.45 -7.04 -14.71
C ILE A 162 40.11 -8.40 -14.99
N VAL A 163 41.44 -8.40 -15.03
CA VAL A 163 42.29 -9.58 -15.21
C VAL A 163 43.05 -9.91 -13.92
N LYS A 164 43.65 -11.11 -13.87
CA LYS A 164 44.36 -11.62 -12.68
C LYS A 164 45.36 -10.61 -12.08
N ARG A 165 46.15 -9.93 -12.94
CA ARG A 165 47.19 -8.98 -12.56
C ARG A 165 46.65 -7.79 -11.74
N ASP A 166 45.47 -7.29 -12.09
CA ASP A 166 44.88 -6.09 -11.48
C ASP A 166 44.57 -6.32 -9.99
N ILE A 167 44.15 -7.54 -9.64
CA ILE A 167 43.81 -7.95 -8.26
C ILE A 167 45.08 -8.25 -7.46
N GLU A 168 46.08 -8.87 -8.08
CA GLU A 168 47.38 -9.12 -7.45
C GLU A 168 48.12 -7.80 -7.15
N GLN A 169 48.02 -6.81 -8.04
CA GLN A 169 48.58 -5.47 -7.85
C GLN A 169 47.81 -4.67 -6.78
N PHE A 170 46.48 -4.76 -6.75
CA PHE A 170 45.67 -4.15 -5.69
C PHE A 170 46.02 -4.72 -4.31
N GLY A 171 46.15 -6.05 -4.20
CA GLY A 171 46.52 -6.73 -2.95
C GLY A 171 47.97 -6.53 -2.48
N SER A 172 48.85 -5.98 -3.33
CA SER A 172 50.26 -5.70 -3.00
C SER A 172 50.59 -4.21 -2.81
N SER A 173 49.66 -3.30 -3.13
CA SER A 173 49.85 -1.85 -3.00
C SER A 173 49.39 -1.28 -1.64
N GLY A 174 49.06 -2.15 -0.68
CA GLY A 174 48.49 -1.80 0.63
C GLY A 174 49.51 -1.70 1.78
N ALA A 175 50.65 -1.04 1.59
CA ALA A 175 51.62 -0.79 2.66
C ALA A 175 52.47 0.48 2.42
N SER A 176 52.67 1.28 3.47
CA SER A 176 53.34 2.59 3.50
C SER A 176 52.55 3.75 2.85
N GLN A 177 52.53 4.98 3.38
CA GLN A 177 53.24 5.52 4.56
C GLN A 177 52.49 6.70 5.20
N VAL A 178 52.72 6.92 6.51
CA VAL A 178 52.38 8.16 7.23
C VAL A 178 53.53 9.16 7.03
N THR A 179 53.26 10.43 6.68
CA THR A 179 54.01 11.60 7.22
C THR A 179 53.43 12.97 6.88
N THR A 180 53.46 13.82 7.91
CA THR A 180 53.55 15.30 8.01
C THR A 180 53.87 16.16 6.77
N SER A 181 53.22 17.33 6.71
CA SER A 181 53.64 18.54 5.95
C SER A 181 55.06 19.03 6.34
N PRO A 182 55.80 19.79 5.49
CA PRO A 182 55.56 21.25 5.37
C PRO A 182 55.84 21.96 4.01
N LYS A 183 55.18 23.12 3.85
CA LYS A 183 55.45 24.37 3.04
C LYS A 183 56.71 24.45 2.13
N PRO A 184 56.59 24.95 0.87
CA PRO A 184 56.81 26.39 0.52
C PRO A 184 55.57 27.02 -0.19
N ALA A 185 55.14 28.28 0.04
CA ALA A 185 55.67 29.58 -0.46
C ALA A 185 55.67 29.74 -2.01
N THR A 186 55.25 30.81 -2.69
CA THR A 186 54.43 32.03 -2.39
C THR A 186 54.05 32.70 -3.74
N THR A 187 52.78 33.02 -4.03
CA THR A 187 52.36 34.13 -4.94
C THR A 187 50.85 34.39 -4.80
N PRO A 188 50.35 35.64 -5.01
CA PRO A 188 49.00 36.03 -4.61
C PRO A 188 47.94 35.77 -5.69
N ARG A 189 46.73 35.39 -5.26
CA ARG A 189 45.52 35.31 -6.09
C ARG A 189 44.56 36.46 -5.71
N PRO A 190 43.84 37.10 -6.66
CA PRO A 190 43.06 38.31 -6.37
C PRO A 190 41.88 38.10 -5.42
N ALA A 191 41.42 39.21 -4.84
CA ALA A 191 40.41 39.28 -3.78
C ALA A 191 39.17 38.40 -4.02
N ALA A 192 38.83 37.61 -3.00
CA ALA A 192 37.56 36.91 -2.95
C ALA A 192 36.42 37.91 -2.73
N ARG A 193 35.43 37.90 -3.62
CA ARG A 193 34.13 38.55 -3.39
C ARG A 193 33.45 37.82 -2.23
N PRO A 194 32.84 38.51 -1.23
CA PRO A 194 32.16 37.83 -0.15
C PRO A 194 31.00 37.01 -0.71
N GLN A 195 31.10 35.69 -0.63
CA GLN A 195 29.97 34.81 -0.88
C GLN A 195 29.06 34.87 0.35
N SER A 196 27.88 35.45 0.18
CA SER A 196 26.80 35.35 1.15
C SER A 196 26.38 33.89 1.27
N THR A 197 26.75 33.24 2.38
CA THR A 197 26.17 31.96 2.77
C THR A 197 24.66 32.14 2.93
N PRO A 198 23.82 31.39 2.19
CA PRO A 198 22.40 31.32 2.50
C PRO A 198 22.23 30.82 3.95
N PRO A 199 21.26 31.34 4.72
CA PRO A 199 21.01 30.82 6.05
C PRO A 199 20.62 29.34 5.94
N ALA A 200 21.37 28.47 6.59
CA ALA A 200 21.02 27.07 6.71
C ALA A 200 19.75 26.96 7.56
N MET A 201 18.60 26.83 6.89
CA MET A 201 17.35 26.49 7.56
C MET A 201 17.45 25.06 8.06
N SER A 202 17.79 24.90 9.34
CA SER A 202 17.79 23.64 10.07
C SER A 202 16.35 23.14 10.26
N ALA A 203 15.73 22.67 9.18
CA ALA A 203 14.44 21.98 9.23
C ALA A 203 14.65 20.60 9.86
N SER A 204 14.42 20.51 11.17
CA SER A 204 14.35 19.22 11.88
C SER A 204 13.25 18.34 11.27
N PRO A 205 13.45 17.02 11.15
CA PRO A 205 12.45 16.13 10.57
C PRO A 205 11.21 16.05 11.48
N SER A 206 10.09 16.62 11.02
CA SER A 206 8.77 16.47 11.63
C SER A 206 7.99 15.34 10.95
N SER A 207 7.47 14.39 11.74
CA SER A 207 6.53 13.38 11.25
C SER A 207 5.10 13.79 11.64
N VAL A 208 4.17 13.68 10.69
CA VAL A 208 2.73 13.89 10.91
C VAL A 208 2.03 12.57 10.63
N PRO A 209 1.20 12.03 11.55
CA PRO A 209 0.47 10.79 11.32
C PRO A 209 -0.56 10.95 10.19
N PHE A 210 -0.85 9.85 9.48
CA PHE A 210 -1.90 9.83 8.46
C PHE A 210 -3.30 9.69 9.09
N SER A 211 -4.32 10.27 8.45
CA SER A 211 -5.72 9.92 8.69
C SER A 211 -6.03 8.50 8.17
N LYS A 212 -7.13 7.88 8.61
CA LYS A 212 -7.47 6.52 8.14
C LYS A 212 -7.80 6.47 6.65
N MET A 213 -8.42 7.53 6.14
CA MET A 213 -8.64 7.70 4.71
C MET A 213 -7.31 7.70 3.94
N ARG A 214 -6.31 8.49 4.40
CA ARG A 214 -5.01 8.59 3.74
C ARG A 214 -4.19 7.30 3.84
N ASP A 215 -4.23 6.60 4.96
CA ASP A 215 -3.58 5.29 5.11
C ASP A 215 -4.20 4.24 4.16
N THR A 216 -5.53 4.20 4.06
CA THR A 216 -6.24 3.29 3.14
C THR A 216 -5.91 3.59 1.68
N ILE A 217 -5.88 4.88 1.28
CA ILE A 217 -5.43 5.31 -0.05
C ILE A 217 -3.99 4.86 -0.30
N ALA A 218 -3.07 5.10 0.65
CA ALA A 218 -1.67 4.73 0.52
C ALA A 218 -1.50 3.21 0.34
N ARG A 219 -2.24 2.40 1.13
CA ARG A 219 -2.26 0.94 1.03
C ARG A 219 -2.76 0.47 -0.34
N ARG A 220 -3.90 0.96 -0.82
CA ARG A 220 -4.48 0.59 -2.12
C ARG A 220 -3.63 1.02 -3.31
N MET A 221 -3.06 2.23 -3.27
CA MET A 221 -2.13 2.70 -4.32
C MET A 221 -0.86 1.86 -4.37
N GLN A 222 -0.30 1.51 -3.19
CA GLN A 222 0.88 0.64 -3.11
C GLN A 222 0.59 -0.80 -3.57
N GLU A 223 -0.59 -1.33 -3.24
CA GLU A 223 -1.08 -2.62 -3.71
C GLU A 223 -1.17 -2.65 -5.24
N SER A 224 -1.91 -1.71 -5.82
CA SER A 224 -2.12 -1.60 -7.27
C SER A 224 -0.81 -1.49 -8.06
N VAL A 225 0.10 -0.57 -7.67
CA VAL A 225 1.36 -0.33 -8.38
C VAL A 225 2.35 -1.51 -8.23
N ARG A 226 2.23 -2.33 -7.17
CA ARG A 226 3.06 -3.53 -6.99
C ARG A 226 2.52 -4.77 -7.71
N GLN A 227 1.21 -4.96 -7.71
CA GLN A 227 0.58 -6.15 -8.30
C GLN A 227 0.46 -6.05 -9.82
N ALA A 228 0.01 -4.91 -10.35
CA ALA A 228 -0.27 -4.76 -11.77
C ALA A 228 0.98 -4.31 -12.56
N PRO A 229 1.34 -5.00 -13.67
CA PRO A 229 2.46 -4.61 -14.53
C PRO A 229 2.08 -3.40 -15.39
N HIS A 230 2.28 -2.21 -14.83
CA HIS A 230 1.94 -0.94 -15.47
C HIS A 230 2.84 -0.64 -16.68
N PHE A 231 2.22 -0.23 -17.79
CA PHE A 231 2.87 0.43 -18.91
C PHE A 231 2.05 1.65 -19.33
N TYR A 232 2.70 2.66 -19.89
CA TYR A 232 2.06 3.94 -20.20
C TYR A 232 1.99 4.16 -21.71
N VAL A 233 0.81 4.53 -22.20
CA VAL A 233 0.57 4.95 -23.58
C VAL A 233 0.10 6.40 -23.55
N THR A 234 0.59 7.21 -24.48
CA THR A 234 0.24 8.63 -24.58
C THR A 234 -0.10 8.97 -26.02
N THR A 235 -1.17 9.74 -26.21
CA THR A 235 -1.59 10.28 -27.50
C THR A 235 -2.00 11.73 -27.34
N SER A 236 -1.98 12.49 -28.44
CA SER A 236 -2.40 13.90 -28.47
C SER A 236 -3.68 14.04 -29.30
N ILE A 237 -4.72 14.62 -28.70
CA ILE A 237 -6.03 14.78 -29.32
C ILE A 237 -6.30 16.27 -29.55
N ARG A 238 -6.65 16.64 -30.79
CA ARG A 238 -7.07 18.00 -31.14
C ARG A 238 -8.52 18.21 -30.69
N MET A 239 -8.76 19.21 -29.84
CA MET A 239 -10.06 19.43 -29.19
C MET A 239 -10.89 20.58 -29.79
N ASP A 240 -10.43 21.23 -30.86
CA ASP A 240 -11.06 22.43 -31.43
C ASP A 240 -12.55 22.22 -31.78
N GLU A 241 -12.86 21.12 -32.47
CA GLU A 241 -14.23 20.75 -32.84
C GLU A 241 -15.10 20.44 -31.61
N VAL A 242 -14.54 19.82 -30.57
CA VAL A 242 -15.25 19.55 -29.31
C VAL A 242 -15.55 20.86 -28.58
N ILE A 243 -14.64 21.83 -28.60
CA ILE A 243 -14.83 23.15 -28.00
C ILE A 243 -15.89 23.95 -28.76
N GLN A 244 -15.89 23.91 -30.10
CA GLN A 244 -16.93 24.53 -30.93
C GLN A 244 -18.30 23.88 -30.69
N LEU A 245 -18.37 22.55 -30.69
CA LEU A 245 -19.57 21.79 -30.39
C LEU A 245 -20.13 22.13 -29.01
N ARG A 246 -19.27 22.19 -27.98
CA ARG A 246 -19.65 22.58 -26.61
C ARG A 246 -20.23 23.99 -26.55
N LYS A 247 -19.63 24.97 -27.25
CA LYS A 247 -20.17 26.34 -27.33
C LYS A 247 -21.58 26.35 -27.92
N ARG A 248 -21.79 25.63 -29.04
CA ARG A 248 -23.11 25.49 -29.68
C ARG A 248 -24.13 24.79 -28.78
N LEU A 249 -23.75 23.74 -28.08
CA LEU A 249 -24.66 23.00 -27.19
C LEU A 249 -25.09 23.83 -25.98
N LYS A 250 -24.18 24.60 -25.37
CA LYS A 250 -24.45 25.49 -24.24
C LYS A 250 -25.48 26.60 -24.49
N LEU A 251 -25.85 26.86 -25.75
CA LEU A 251 -26.94 27.77 -26.10
C LEU A 251 -28.32 27.22 -25.68
N ARG A 252 -28.41 25.92 -25.38
CA ARG A 252 -29.62 25.29 -24.85
C ARG A 252 -29.51 25.18 -23.32
N PRO A 253 -30.53 25.62 -22.54
CA PRO A 253 -30.49 25.59 -21.07
C PRO A 253 -30.16 24.21 -20.49
N GLU A 254 -30.66 23.15 -21.13
CA GLU A 254 -30.39 21.74 -20.79
C GLU A 254 -28.90 21.37 -20.76
N PHE A 255 -28.04 22.11 -21.45
CA PHE A 255 -26.58 21.88 -21.53
C PHE A 255 -25.75 23.04 -20.95
N GLU A 256 -26.34 23.93 -20.15
CA GLU A 256 -25.62 25.06 -19.55
C GLU A 256 -24.38 24.60 -18.75
N ARG A 257 -24.51 23.52 -17.96
CA ARG A 257 -23.42 22.97 -17.12
C ARG A 257 -22.42 22.08 -17.86
N LEU A 258 -22.58 21.89 -19.18
CA LEU A 258 -21.74 20.97 -19.96
C LEU A 258 -20.24 21.32 -19.88
N SER A 259 -19.44 20.41 -19.34
CA SER A 259 -17.97 20.52 -19.22
C SER A 259 -17.25 19.67 -20.28
N ILE A 260 -15.93 19.83 -20.40
CA ILE A 260 -15.13 19.00 -21.32
C ILE A 260 -15.13 17.53 -20.88
N ASN A 261 -15.10 17.27 -19.56
CA ASN A 261 -15.11 15.92 -18.99
C ASN A 261 -16.31 15.08 -19.47
N HIS A 262 -17.48 15.69 -19.68
CA HIS A 262 -18.66 14.99 -20.21
C HIS A 262 -18.40 14.40 -21.61
N PHE A 263 -17.65 15.10 -22.47
CA PHE A 263 -17.26 14.58 -23.78
C PHE A 263 -16.21 13.48 -23.65
N ILE A 264 -15.26 13.62 -22.71
CA ILE A 264 -14.22 12.62 -22.45
C ILE A 264 -14.85 11.33 -21.92
N ILE A 265 -15.74 11.40 -20.93
CA ILE A 265 -16.46 10.25 -20.36
C ILE A 265 -17.27 9.55 -21.46
N LYS A 266 -18.04 10.30 -22.26
CA LYS A 266 -18.82 9.73 -23.37
C LYS A 266 -17.94 9.09 -24.45
N ALA A 267 -16.81 9.71 -24.80
CA ALA A 267 -15.86 9.15 -25.77
C ALA A 267 -15.16 7.90 -25.23
N THR A 268 -14.83 7.87 -23.93
CA THR A 268 -14.23 6.73 -23.24
C THR A 268 -15.21 5.55 -23.19
N ALA A 269 -16.45 5.79 -22.75
CA ALA A 269 -17.51 4.78 -22.76
C ALA A 269 -17.72 4.20 -24.17
N TYR A 270 -17.81 5.07 -25.19
CA TYR A 270 -17.93 4.63 -26.58
C TYR A 270 -16.70 3.82 -27.05
N GLY A 271 -15.48 4.26 -26.73
CA GLY A 271 -14.26 3.51 -27.05
C GLY A 271 -14.24 2.11 -26.42
N ILE A 272 -14.69 1.99 -25.17
CA ILE A 272 -14.84 0.70 -24.48
C ILE A 272 -15.84 -0.22 -25.21
N THR A 273 -16.95 0.30 -25.75
CA THR A 273 -17.87 -0.52 -26.56
C THR A 273 -17.25 -1.06 -27.85
N GLN A 274 -16.26 -0.36 -28.42
CA GLN A 274 -15.59 -0.79 -29.64
C GLN A 274 -14.47 -1.80 -29.38
N GLU A 275 -13.82 -1.72 -28.22
CA GLU A 275 -12.75 -2.62 -27.81
C GLU A 275 -12.99 -3.14 -26.37
N PRO A 276 -13.89 -4.12 -26.18
CA PRO A 276 -14.30 -4.58 -24.85
C PRO A 276 -13.15 -5.12 -23.97
N ARG A 277 -12.03 -5.54 -24.58
CA ARG A 277 -10.87 -6.10 -23.87
C ARG A 277 -10.25 -5.13 -22.86
N VAL A 278 -10.43 -3.81 -23.01
CA VAL A 278 -9.93 -2.82 -22.05
C VAL A 278 -10.79 -2.71 -20.77
N ASN A 279 -11.99 -3.30 -20.75
CA ASN A 279 -12.90 -3.31 -19.60
C ASN A 279 -12.75 -4.57 -18.74
N PHE A 280 -11.77 -5.43 -19.03
CA PHE A 280 -11.60 -6.71 -18.33
C PHE A 280 -10.81 -6.49 -17.05
N ALA A 281 -11.35 -6.97 -15.93
CA ALA A 281 -10.63 -7.09 -14.67
C ALA A 281 -9.91 -8.44 -14.59
N VAL A 282 -8.82 -8.53 -13.82
CA VAL A 282 -8.24 -9.83 -13.43
C VAL A 282 -8.83 -10.25 -12.09
N ARG A 283 -9.27 -11.50 -11.99
CA ARG A 283 -9.81 -12.11 -10.77
C ARG A 283 -8.94 -13.30 -10.37
N ASN A 284 -8.59 -13.38 -9.09
CA ASN A 284 -7.80 -14.48 -8.50
C ASN A 284 -6.47 -14.77 -9.23
N ASP A 285 -5.84 -13.76 -9.85
CA ASP A 285 -4.63 -13.86 -10.69
C ASP A 285 -4.65 -14.92 -11.81
N THR A 286 -5.83 -15.44 -12.15
CA THR A 286 -5.99 -16.63 -13.01
C THR A 286 -7.08 -16.48 -14.06
N GLU A 287 -8.08 -15.62 -13.82
CA GLU A 287 -9.21 -15.42 -14.72
C GLU A 287 -9.30 -13.96 -15.15
N THR A 288 -9.65 -13.70 -16.42
CA THR A 288 -10.12 -12.39 -16.85
C THR A 288 -11.64 -12.34 -16.76
N PHE A 289 -12.18 -11.36 -16.04
CA PHE A 289 -13.60 -11.12 -15.85
C PHE A 289 -14.04 -9.88 -16.64
N ASN A 290 -15.06 -10.02 -17.48
CA ASN A 290 -15.74 -8.90 -18.12
C ASN A 290 -17.06 -8.62 -17.37
N PRO A 291 -17.23 -7.44 -16.75
CA PRO A 291 -18.48 -7.10 -16.06
C PRO A 291 -19.68 -6.89 -17.01
N GLY A 292 -19.46 -6.75 -18.32
CA GLY A 292 -20.52 -6.53 -19.33
C GLY A 292 -21.08 -5.11 -19.36
N GLU A 293 -21.24 -4.49 -18.19
CA GLU A 293 -21.59 -3.07 -18.04
C GLU A 293 -20.35 -2.16 -18.06
N ILE A 294 -20.56 -0.88 -18.39
CA ILE A 294 -19.50 0.14 -18.46
C ILE A 294 -19.80 1.21 -17.40
N ASN A 295 -19.10 1.11 -16.27
CA ASN A 295 -19.18 2.04 -15.15
C ASN A 295 -17.88 2.87 -15.10
N ILE A 296 -17.96 4.21 -15.06
CA ILE A 296 -16.78 5.10 -15.19
C ILE A 296 -16.66 6.00 -13.96
N GLY A 297 -15.79 5.61 -13.03
CA GLY A 297 -15.44 6.43 -11.88
C GLY A 297 -14.68 7.71 -12.26
N MET A 298 -15.12 8.88 -11.81
CA MET A 298 -14.44 10.16 -12.02
C MET A 298 -13.74 10.63 -10.74
N ILE A 299 -12.43 10.46 -10.67
CA ILE A 299 -11.61 10.89 -9.53
C ILE A 299 -11.74 12.40 -9.32
N THR A 300 -12.20 12.79 -8.14
CA THR A 300 -12.32 14.16 -7.67
C THR A 300 -11.40 14.36 -6.47
N ALA A 301 -10.54 15.38 -6.53
CA ALA A 301 -9.60 15.70 -5.45
C ALA A 301 -10.31 16.45 -4.31
N LEU A 302 -9.98 16.09 -3.07
CA LEU A 302 -10.32 16.79 -1.84
C LEU A 302 -9.03 17.30 -1.19
N GLU A 303 -9.12 18.16 -0.18
CA GLU A 303 -7.91 18.69 0.49
C GLU A 303 -7.10 17.57 1.17
N ASP A 304 -7.77 16.61 1.80
CA ASP A 304 -7.10 15.52 2.54
C ASP A 304 -7.15 14.13 1.88
N GLY A 305 -7.85 13.98 0.75
CA GLY A 305 -8.08 12.68 0.11
C GLY A 305 -8.64 12.74 -1.32
N LEU A 306 -9.27 11.66 -1.75
CA LEU A 306 -9.88 11.52 -3.08
C LEU A 306 -11.27 10.89 -2.97
N LEU A 307 -12.19 11.32 -3.83
CA LEU A 307 -13.54 10.77 -3.97
C LEU A 307 -13.72 10.25 -5.40
N ILE A 308 -14.37 9.10 -5.57
CA ILE A 308 -14.64 8.52 -6.90
C ILE A 308 -16.15 8.25 -7.03
N PRO A 309 -16.97 9.26 -7.41
CA PRO A 309 -18.31 9.00 -7.94
C PRO A 309 -18.23 8.16 -9.22
N VAL A 310 -19.20 7.28 -9.41
CA VAL A 310 -19.37 6.36 -10.55
C VAL A 310 -20.69 6.68 -11.26
#